data_AF-A0A382VEC0-F1
#
_entry.id   AF-A0A382VEC0-F1
#
_cell.length_a   1.000
_cell.length_b   1.000
_cell.length_c   1.000
_cell.angle_alpha   90.00
_cell.angle_beta   90.00
_cell.angle_gamma   90.00
#
_symmetry.space_group_name_H-M   'P 1'
#
loop_
_entity.id
_entity.type
_entity.pdbx_description
1 polymer ?
#
loop_
_entity_poly.entity_id
_entity_poly.type
_entity_poly.pdbx_seq_one_letter_code
_entity_poly.pdbx_strand_id
1 'polypeptide(L)' 'MDLRQLTHLLAVAEHGSFSAAARSLHTVQSNVSTHVARLEKE' A
#
# COMPACT_ATOMS: atom_id res chain seq x y z
N MET A 1 -14.53 1.52 0.69
CA MET A 1 -13.46 0.52 0.87
C MET A 1 -13.25 -0.27 -0.41
N ASP A 2 -12.06 -0.18 -1.01
CA ASP A 2 -11.57 -1.02 -2.12
C ASP A 2 -10.58 -2.08 -1.59
N LEU A 3 -10.79 -3.35 -1.96
CA LEU A 3 -9.89 -4.47 -1.60
C LEU A 3 -8.44 -4.20 -1.99
N ARG A 4 -8.23 -3.49 -3.10
CA ARG A 4 -6.88 -3.14 -3.54
C ARG A 4 -6.20 -2.24 -2.51
N GLN A 5 -6.89 -1.30 -1.89
CA GLN A 5 -6.32 -0.46 -0.83
C GLN A 5 -5.94 -1.28 0.41
N LEU A 6 -6.77 -2.25 0.80
CA LEU A 6 -6.49 -3.16 1.92
C LEU A 6 -5.25 -4.03 1.63
N THR A 7 -5.08 -4.52 0.40
CA THR A 7 -3.86 -5.25 0.00
C THR A 7 -2.61 -4.38 0.17
N HIS A 8 -2.67 -3.10 -0.22
CA HIS A 8 -1.53 -2.20 -0.07
C HIS A 8 -1.22 -1.92 1.41
N LEU A 9 -2.24 -1.74 2.25
CA LEU A 9 -2.07 -1.58 3.69
C LEU A 9 -1.42 -2.82 4.32
N LEU A 10 -1.91 -4.03 3.99
CA LEU A 10 -1.36 -5.28 4.49
C LEU A 10 0.12 -5.44 4.10
N ALA A 11 0.47 -5.17 2.83
CA ALA A 11 1.85 -5.24 2.39
C ALA A 11 2.77 -4.25 3.14
N VAL A 12 2.28 -3.05 3.48
CA VAL A 12 3.04 -2.09 4.31
C VAL A 12 3.26 -2.65 5.71
N ALA A 13 2.24 -3.24 6.33
CA ALA A 13 2.35 -3.86 7.64
C ALA A 13 3.32 -5.07 7.64
N GLU A 14 3.28 -5.91 6.60
CA GLU A 14 4.13 -7.10 6.47
C GLU A 14 5.61 -6.75 6.23
N HIS A 15 5.88 -5.70 5.43
CA HIS A 15 7.24 -5.35 5.02
C HIS A 15 7.84 -4.14 5.75
N GLY A 16 7.06 -3.48 6.62
CA GLY A 16 7.52 -2.41 7.51
C GLY A 16 7.82 -1.06 6.85
N SER A 17 7.66 -0.92 5.53
CA SER A 17 7.78 0.38 4.84
C SER A 17 7.07 0.39 3.50
N PHE A 18 6.65 1.57 3.03
CA PHE A 18 6.06 1.74 1.69
C PHE A 18 6.99 1.30 0.56
N SER A 19 8.29 1.59 0.67
CA SER A 19 9.27 1.18 -0.34
C SER A 19 9.47 -0.33 -0.38
N ALA A 20 9.42 -1.02 0.77
CA ALA A 20 9.51 -2.48 0.81
C ALA A 20 8.23 -3.16 0.31
N ALA A 21 7.05 -2.63 0.66
CA ALA A 21 5.77 -3.09 0.12
C ALA A 21 5.68 -2.89 -1.41
N ALA A 22 6.18 -1.78 -1.93
CA ALA A 22 6.21 -1.54 -3.37
C ALA A 22 7.07 -2.58 -4.11
N ARG A 23 8.23 -2.93 -3.54
CA ARG A 23 9.10 -3.99 -4.08
C ARG A 23 8.40 -5.35 -4.08
N SER A 24 7.67 -5.71 -3.02
CA SER A 24 6.95 -6.99 -2.97
C SER A 24 5.73 -7.05 -3.88
N LEU A 25 5.07 -5.91 -4.11
CA LEU A 25 3.92 -5.78 -5.01
C LEU A 25 4.31 -5.51 -6.47
N HIS A 26 5.61 -5.53 -6.81
CA HIS A 26 6.13 -5.20 -8.15
C HIS A 26 5.59 -3.87 -8.70
N THR A 27 5.54 -2.86 -7.84
CA THR A 27 5.03 -1.52 -8.17
C THR A 27 5.95 -0.44 -7.62
N VAL A 28 5.61 0.82 -7.88
CA VAL A 28 6.34 1.99 -7.36
C VAL A 28 5.78 2.41 -6.01
N GLN A 29 6.62 2.98 -5.15
CA GLN A 29 6.24 3.42 -3.80
C GLN A 29 5.05 4.40 -3.81
N SER A 30 5.03 5.35 -4.75
CA SER A 30 3.96 6.34 -4.89
C SER A 30 2.59 5.73 -5.14
N ASN A 31 2.53 4.58 -5.83
CA ASN A 31 1.28 3.85 -6.04
C ASN A 31 0.74 3.29 -4.72
N VAL A 32 1.62 2.73 -3.88
CA VAL A 32 1.27 2.20 -2.56
C VAL A 32 0.76 3.29 -1.63
N SER A 33 1.51 4.40 -1.50
CA SER A 33 1.10 5.50 -0.62
C SER A 33 -0.21 6.15 -1.08
N THR A 34 -0.47 6.22 -2.39
CA THR A 34 -1.73 6.78 -2.91
C THR A 34 -2.93 5.92 -2.50
N HIS A 35 -2.81 4.59 -2.55
CA HIS A 35 -3.90 3.70 -2.14
C HIS A 35 -4.16 3.73 -0.63
N VAL A 36 -3.11 3.76 0.19
CA VAL A 36 -3.25 3.88 1.65
C VAL A 36 -3.85 5.23 2.04
N ALA A 37 -3.37 6.34 1.45
CA ALA A 37 -3.90 7.67 1.74
C ALA A 37 -5.36 7.87 1.28
N ARG A 38 -5.84 7.09 0.30
CA ARG A 38 -7.26 7.05 -0.05
C ARG A 38 -8.06 6.30 0.99
N LEU A 39 -7.59 5.13 1.42
CA LEU A 39 -8.24 4.35 2.48
C LEU A 39 -8.39 5.13 3.79
N GLU A 40 -7.39 5.91 4.20
CA GLU A 40 -7.44 6.75 5.41
C GLU A 40 -8.51 7.85 5.38
N LYS A 41 -9.03 8.19 4.19
CA LYS A 41 -10.05 9.24 3.99
C LYS A 41 -11.45 8.68 3.77
N GLU A 42 -11.58 7.37 3.67
CA GLU A 42 -12.87 6.67 3.56
C GLU A 42 -13.45 6.40 4.94
#